data_AF-A0A554MKB3-F1
#
_entry.id   AF-A0A554MKB3-F1
#
_cell.length_a   1.000
_cell.length_b   1.000
_cell.length_c   1.000
_cell.angle_alpha   90.00
_cell.angle_beta   90.00
_cell.angle_gamma   90.00
#
_symmetry.space_group_name_H-M   'P 1'
#
loop_
_entity.id
_entity.type
_entity.pdbx_description
1 polymer ?
#
loop_
_entity_poly.entity_id
_entity_poly.type
_entity_poly.pdbx_seq_one_letter_code
_entity_poly.pdbx_strand_id
1 'polypeptide(L)'
;MIDLFKKFKTVIIVVLLIAIAFVIYSYFFAKPAEPVLSAEAVSAIPSVDQDLIAILLELKSIKLDDAIFSDSAFKSLQDFSQELVQEPVGRNNP
;
A
#
# COMPACT_ATOMS: atom_id res chain seq x y z
N MET A 1 61.33 1.16 35.23
CA MET A 1 60.15 1.14 34.34
C MET A 1 58.89 0.55 35.03
N ILE A 2 58.78 0.67 36.36
CA ILE A 2 57.60 0.23 37.15
C ILE A 2 56.96 1.40 37.91
N ASP A 3 57.67 2.52 38.08
CA ASP A 3 57.19 3.67 38.88
C ASP A 3 56.17 4.57 38.17
N LEU A 4 56.15 4.58 36.83
CA LEU A 4 55.07 5.21 36.06
C LEU A 4 53.73 4.51 36.33
N PHE A 5 53.73 3.18 36.47
CA PHE A 5 52.52 2.40 36.74
C PHE A 5 51.95 2.64 38.13
N LYS A 6 52.75 3.04 39.13
CA LYS A 6 52.26 3.33 40.48
C LYS A 6 51.61 4.71 40.58
N LYS A 7 52.22 5.75 39.99
CA LYS A 7 51.68 7.11 40.03
C LYS A 7 50.51 7.31 39.08
N PHE A 8 50.55 6.67 37.90
CA PHE A 8 49.43 6.65 36.96
C PHE A 8 48.48 5.47 37.22
N LYS A 9 48.67 4.64 38.25
CA LYS A 9 47.77 3.50 38.55
C LYS A 9 46.32 3.95 38.62
N THR A 10 46.08 5.02 39.37
CA THR A 10 44.75 5.60 39.55
C THR A 10 44.23 6.18 38.23
N VAL A 11 45.08 6.86 37.47
CA VAL A 11 44.71 7.44 36.16
C VAL A 11 44.38 6.35 35.14
N ILE A 12 45.18 5.28 35.08
CA ILE A 12 44.99 4.12 34.20
C ILE A 12 43.71 3.38 34.58
N ILE A 13 43.44 3.18 35.88
CA ILE A 13 42.20 2.56 36.35
C ILE A 13 40.99 3.42 35.98
N VAL A 14 41.06 4.75 36.15
CA VAL A 14 39.96 5.65 35.78
C VAL A 14 39.71 5.65 34.26
N VAL A 15 40.77 5.69 33.45
CA VAL A 15 40.65 5.62 31.99
C VAL A 15 40.06 4.27 31.54
N LEU A 16 40.50 3.18 32.17
CA LEU A 16 39.95 1.85 31.89
C LEU A 16 38.46 1.76 32.26
N LEU A 17 38.06 2.37 33.38
CA LEU A 17 36.67 2.42 33.83
C LEU A 17 35.80 3.23 32.86
N ILE A 18 36.31 4.37 32.38
CA ILE A 18 35.62 5.20 31.36
C ILE A 18 35.48 4.43 30.04
N ALA A 19 36.53 3.71 29.62
CA ALA A 19 36.49 2.89 28.41
C ALA A 19 35.45 1.76 28.51
N ILE A 20 35.40 1.06 29.65
CA ILE A 20 34.41 0.01 29.90
C ILE A 20 33.00 0.60 29.95
N ALA A 21 32.80 1.73 30.62
CA ALA A 21 31.52 2.42 30.68
C ALA A 21 31.05 2.86 29.27
N PHE A 22 31.97 3.35 28.42
CA PHE A 22 31.68 3.73 27.05
C PHE A 22 31.25 2.53 26.20
N VAL A 23 31.93 1.39 26.33
CA VAL A 23 31.57 0.16 25.62
C VAL A 23 30.18 -0.33 26.05
N ILE A 24 29.90 -0.38 27.34
CA ILE A 24 28.58 -0.77 27.86
C ILE A 24 27.50 0.20 27.37
N TYR A 25 27.75 1.51 27.43
CA TYR A 25 26.80 2.50 26.93
C TYR A 25 26.57 2.34 25.41
N SER A 26 27.62 2.14 24.62
CA SER A 26 27.48 1.91 23.19
C SER A 26 26.72 0.62 22.87
N TYR A 27 26.88 -0.44 23.66
CA TYR A 27 26.20 -1.70 23.38
C TYR A 27 24.73 -1.70 23.85
N PHE A 28 24.42 -1.04 24.95
CA PHE A 28 23.06 -1.02 25.53
C PHE A 28 22.22 0.19 25.10
N PHE A 29 22.84 1.33 24.78
CA PHE A 29 22.16 2.60 24.46
C PHE A 29 22.43 3.13 23.05
N ALA A 30 23.41 2.61 22.31
CA ALA A 30 23.46 2.91 20.88
C ALA A 30 22.31 2.18 20.21
N LYS A 31 21.23 2.92 19.96
CA LYS A 31 20.22 2.51 19.00
C LYS A 31 20.94 2.18 17.69
N PRO A 32 20.61 1.08 17.00
CA PRO A 32 21.14 0.87 15.66
C PRO A 32 20.86 2.14 14.89
N ALA A 33 21.89 2.73 14.26
CA ALA A 33 21.70 3.85 13.38
C ALA A 33 20.68 3.40 12.35
N GLU A 34 19.44 3.90 12.46
CA GLU A 34 18.45 3.59 11.46
C GLU A 34 19.02 4.05 10.13
N PRO A 35 19.01 3.20 9.10
CA PRO A 35 19.48 3.61 7.79
C PRO A 35 18.75 4.91 7.45
N VAL A 36 19.52 5.95 7.11
CA VAL A 36 18.99 7.26 6.67
C VAL A 36 18.19 7.13 5.35
N LEU A 37 18.08 5.90 4.84
CA LEU A 37 17.20 5.45 3.78
C LEU A 37 16.25 4.35 4.33
N SER A 38 15.52 4.65 5.40
CA SER A 38 14.21 4.03 5.56
C SER A 38 13.40 4.56 4.39
N ALA A 39 13.26 3.76 3.34
CA ALA A 39 12.19 3.99 2.38
C ALA A 39 10.95 4.13 3.24
N GLU A 40 10.42 5.36 3.32
CA GLU A 40 9.14 5.62 3.92
C GLU A 40 8.24 4.56 3.32
N ALA A 41 7.76 3.64 4.17
CA ALA A 41 6.85 2.62 3.73
C ALA A 41 5.67 3.40 3.21
N VAL A 42 5.66 3.61 1.89
CA VAL A 42 4.64 4.35 1.16
C VAL A 42 3.38 3.66 1.62
N SER A 43 2.67 4.33 2.53
CA SER A 43 1.45 3.82 3.11
C SER A 43 0.58 3.53 1.91
N ALA A 44 0.35 2.23 1.70
CA ALA A 44 -0.37 1.61 0.60
C ALA A 44 -1.07 2.63 -0.31
N ILE A 45 -0.36 3.14 -1.31
CA ILE A 45 -1.07 3.57 -2.52
C ILE A 45 -1.58 2.25 -3.08
N PRO A 46 -2.90 1.99 -3.10
CA PRO A 46 -3.40 0.78 -3.76
C PRO A 46 -2.80 0.81 -5.16
N SER A 47 -1.96 -0.19 -5.45
CA SER A 47 -1.39 -0.29 -6.78
C SER A 47 -2.59 -0.39 -7.71
N VAL A 48 -2.62 0.44 -8.76
CA VAL A 48 -3.67 0.42 -9.80
C VAL A 48 -3.94 -1.02 -10.29
N ASP A 49 -2.92 -1.87 -10.20
CA ASP A 49 -2.98 -3.30 -10.46
C ASP A 49 -3.95 -4.08 -9.55
N GLN A 50 -4.03 -3.77 -8.24
CA GLN A 50 -4.94 -4.44 -7.32
C GLN A 50 -6.41 -4.08 -7.60
N ASP A 51 -6.70 -2.82 -7.88
CA ASP A 51 -8.06 -2.38 -8.21
C ASP A 51 -8.55 -2.99 -9.53
N LEU A 52 -7.66 -3.07 -10.54
CA LEU A 52 -7.97 -3.72 -11.81
C LEU A 52 -8.24 -5.22 -11.64
N ILE A 53 -7.46 -5.90 -10.79
CA ILE A 53 -7.67 -7.32 -10.47
C ILE A 53 -9.00 -7.52 -9.72
N ALA A 54 -9.35 -6.63 -8.79
CA ALA A 54 -10.62 -6.67 -8.08
C ALA A 54 -11.83 -6.52 -9.04
N ILE A 55 -11.77 -5.56 -9.96
CA ILE A 55 -12.81 -5.35 -10.98
C ILE A 55 -12.91 -6.58 -11.91
N LEU A 56 -11.79 -7.17 -12.33
CA LEU A 56 -11.82 -8.38 -13.16
C LEU A 56 -12.44 -9.58 -12.43
N LEU A 57 -12.16 -9.73 -11.14
CA LEU A 57 -12.79 -10.75 -10.29
C LEU A 57 -14.29 -10.52 -10.15
N GLU A 58 -14.72 -9.27 -9.98
CA GLU A 58 -16.13 -8.89 -9.92
C GLU A 58 -16.84 -9.20 -11.25
N LEU A 59 -16.28 -8.78 -12.39
CA LEU A 59 -16.84 -9.07 -13.71
C LEU A 59 -16.91 -10.56 -14.01
N LYS A 60 -15.89 -11.34 -13.60
CA LYS A 60 -15.91 -12.80 -13.72
C LYS A 60 -17.00 -13.46 -12.87
N SER A 61 -17.36 -12.84 -11.75
CA SER A 61 -18.41 -13.35 -10.86
C SER A 61 -19.82 -13.14 -11.41
N ILE A 62 -19.98 -12.20 -12.35
CA ILE A 62 -21.26 -11.95 -13.01
C ILE A 62 -21.61 -13.16 -13.85
N LYS A 63 -22.64 -13.88 -13.42
CA LYS A 63 -23.30 -14.92 -14.21
C LYS A 63 -24.58 -14.35 -14.77
N LEU A 64 -24.64 -14.26 -16.10
CA LEU A 64 -25.88 -13.97 -16.79
C LEU A 64 -26.68 -15.27 -16.88
N ASP A 65 -27.92 -15.23 -16.40
CA ASP A 65 -28.86 -16.34 -16.51
C ASP A 65 -29.72 -16.14 -17.76
N ASP A 66 -29.43 -16.94 -18.78
CA ASP A 66 -30.14 -16.87 -20.06
C ASP A 66 -31.45 -17.68 -20.05
N ALA A 67 -31.78 -18.33 -18.93
CA ALA A 67 -32.98 -19.16 -18.81
C ALA A 67 -34.26 -18.34 -19.07
N ILE A 68 -34.27 -17.07 -18.67
CA ILE A 68 -35.41 -16.17 -18.87
C ILE A 68 -35.76 -16.00 -20.35
N PHE A 69 -34.77 -15.95 -21.24
CA PHE A 69 -34.97 -15.83 -22.69
C PHE A 69 -35.52 -17.11 -23.33
N SER A 70 -35.39 -18.24 -22.63
CA SER A 70 -35.91 -19.53 -23.08
C SER A 70 -37.36 -19.76 -22.69
N ASP A 71 -37.89 -18.99 -21.74
CA ASP A 71 -39.25 -19.10 -21.22
C ASP A 71 -40.30 -18.81 -22.30
N SER A 72 -41.38 -19.60 -22.30
CA SER A 72 -42.55 -19.42 -23.16
C SER A 72 -43.19 -18.04 -22.99
N ALA A 73 -43.27 -17.55 -21.76
CA ALA A 73 -43.83 -16.24 -21.43
C ALA A 73 -42.96 -15.10 -21.98
N PHE A 74 -41.63 -15.25 -21.97
CA PHE A 74 -40.74 -14.25 -22.58
C PHE A 74 -40.87 -14.25 -24.10
N LYS A 75 -40.97 -15.44 -24.72
CA LYS A 75 -41.13 -15.59 -26.18
C LYS A 75 -42.49 -15.14 -26.70
N SER A 76 -43.51 -15.06 -25.85
CA SER A 76 -44.85 -14.59 -26.23
C SER A 76 -45.02 -13.07 -26.08
N LEU A 77 -44.01 -12.36 -25.56
CA LEU A 77 -44.02 -10.90 -25.49
C LEU A 77 -44.10 -10.31 -26.89
N GLN A 78 -45.03 -9.38 -27.06
CA GLN A 78 -45.25 -8.67 -28.31
C GLN A 78 -44.68 -7.27 -28.18
N ASP A 79 -43.99 -6.80 -29.21
CA ASP A 79 -43.52 -5.43 -29.25
C ASP A 79 -44.70 -4.48 -29.45
N PHE A 80 -44.87 -3.53 -28.52
CA PHE A 80 -45.90 -2.49 -28.56
C PHE A 80 -45.31 -1.12 -28.93
N SER A 81 -44.04 -1.09 -29.36
CA SER A 81 -43.40 0.14 -29.79
C SER A 81 -44.12 0.71 -31.00
N GLN A 82 -44.37 2.01 -30.96
CA GLN A 82 -44.89 2.75 -32.10
C GLN A 82 -43.72 3.28 -32.93
N GLU A 83 -43.78 3.09 -34.25
CA GLU A 83 -42.82 3.73 -35.15
C GLU A 83 -42.89 5.25 -34.96
N LEU A 84 -41.76 5.83 -34.55
CA LEU A 84 -41.62 7.27 -34.44
C LEU A 84 -41.37 7.84 -35.83
N VAL A 85 -42.27 8.72 -36.27
CA VAL A 85 -42.06 9.50 -37.49
C VAL A 85 -40.97 10.53 -37.21
N GLN A 86 -39.99 10.67 -38.11
CA GLN A 86 -38.95 11.67 -37.94
C GLN A 86 -39.57 13.08 -37.97
N GLU A 87 -39.44 13.80 -36.86
CA GLU A 87 -39.78 15.22 -36.81
C GLU A 87 -38.66 16.06 -37.42
N PRO A 88 -39.00 17.18 -38.09
CA PRO A 88 -37.99 18.08 -38.63
C PRO A 88 -37.10 18.64 -37.51
N VAL A 89 -35.80 18.70 -37.78
CA VAL A 89 -34.81 19.29 -36.85
C VAL A 89 -35.22 20.72 -36.54
N GLY A 90 -35.32 21.04 -35.24
CA GLY A 90 -35.69 22.36 -34.76
C GLY A 90 -34.69 23.46 -35.17
N ARG A 91 -35.02 24.71 -34.84
CA ARG A 91 -34.11 25.84 -35.08
C ARG A 91 -32.84 25.70 -34.24
N ASN A 92 -31.71 26.12 -34.80
CA ASN A 92 -30.45 26.24 -34.05
C ASN A 92 -30.65 27.15 -32.83
N ASN A 93 -30.10 26.73 -31.69
CA ASN A 93 -30.07 27.52 -30.46
C ASN A 93 -29.24 28.79 -30.71
N PRO A 94 -29.73 30.00 -30.38
CA PRO A 94 -29.00 31.25 -30.56
C PRO A 94 -27.73 31.35 -29.72
#